data_AF-A0A355T667-F1
#
_entry.id   AF-A0A355T667-F1
#
_cell.length_a   1.000
_cell.length_b   1.000
_cell.length_c   1.000
_cell.angle_alpha   90.00
_cell.angle_beta   90.00
_cell.angle_gamma   90.00
#
_symmetry.space_group_name_H-M   'P 1'
#
loop_
_entity.id
_entity.type
_entity.pdbx_description
1 polymer ?
#
loop_
_entity_poly.entity_id
_entity_poly.type
_entity_poly.pdbx_seq_one_letter_code
_entity_poly.pdbx_strand_id
1 'polypeptide(L)'
;MLKPLSLLLLRTGTGLLLTIWGLIKIAAPQASIGVSETYYGGVLSLNALQLPLGVLQVLLGLSIVLGLFRKFTYPIQSVVLGLGLLAIWKYIVDPLGLYLLTEETREVLFFPSLTVFAATLVLLAFRSEDTLSLDAKLGR
;
A
#
# COMPACT_ATOMS: atom_id res chain seq x y z
N MET A 1 10.53 7.31 23.43
CA MET A 1 10.70 6.16 22.51
C MET A 1 9.45 5.78 21.73
N LEU A 2 8.24 6.05 22.23
CA LEU A 2 7.00 5.67 21.55
C LEU A 2 6.87 6.25 20.13
N LYS A 3 7.21 7.53 19.92
CA LYS A 3 7.05 8.22 18.63
C LYS A 3 7.86 7.58 17.49
N PRO A 4 9.20 7.35 17.60
CA PRO A 4 9.94 6.62 16.57
C PRO A 4 9.47 5.16 16.38
N LEU A 5 9.03 4.50 17.46
CA LEU A 5 8.50 3.14 17.38
C LEU A 5 7.18 3.09 16.59
N SER A 6 6.28 4.04 16.82
CA SER A 6 5.02 4.15 16.07
C SER A 6 5.30 4.35 14.58
N LEU A 7 6.24 5.22 14.20
CA LEU A 7 6.62 5.41 12.80
C LEU A 7 7.25 4.16 12.19
N LEU A 8 8.10 3.44 12.94
CA LEU A 8 8.63 2.15 12.51
C LEU A 8 7.50 1.13 12.24
N LEU A 9 6.51 1.05 13.13
CA LEU A 9 5.36 0.15 12.97
C LEU A 9 4.53 0.51 11.75
N LEU A 10 4.19 1.79 11.56
CA LEU A 10 3.46 2.27 10.38
C LEU A 10 4.21 1.95 9.10
N ARG A 11 5.51 2.25 9.07
CA ARG A 11 6.40 1.98 7.93
C ARG A 11 6.53 0.49 7.63
N THR A 12 6.64 -0.33 8.67
CA THR A 12 6.71 -1.79 8.52
C THR A 12 5.39 -2.32 7.96
N GLY A 13 4.26 -1.89 8.51
CA GLY A 13 2.93 -2.32 8.05
C GLY A 13 2.66 -1.94 6.59
N THR A 14 2.86 -0.67 6.21
CA THR A 14 2.61 -0.22 4.83
C THR A 14 3.61 -0.81 3.85
N GLY A 15 4.89 -0.92 4.23
CA GLY A 15 5.93 -1.52 3.41
C GLY A 15 5.71 -3.02 3.19
N LEU A 16 5.38 -3.78 4.24
CA LEU A 16 5.07 -5.21 4.12
C LEU A 16 3.82 -5.46 3.29
N LEU A 17 2.79 -4.61 3.41
CA LEU A 17 1.59 -4.70 2.57
C LEU A 17 1.97 -4.58 1.08
N LEU A 18 2.80 -3.61 0.71
CA LEU A 18 3.30 -3.47 -0.65
C LEU A 18 4.11 -4.69 -1.07
N THR A 19 4.99 -5.20 -0.21
CA THR A 19 5.78 -6.41 -0.47
C THR A 19 4.89 -7.62 -0.74
N ILE A 20 3.88 -7.86 0.09
CA ILE A 20 2.95 -8.99 -0.09
C ILE A 20 2.21 -8.87 -1.42
N TRP A 21 1.68 -7.70 -1.74
CA TRP A 21 1.01 -7.48 -3.03
C TRP A 21 1.94 -7.62 -4.23
N GLY A 22 3.21 -7.24 -4.08
CA GLY A 22 4.24 -7.48 -5.10
C GLY A 22 4.56 -8.98 -5.26
N LEU A 23 4.67 -9.71 -4.15
CA LEU A 23 4.88 -11.17 -4.17
C LEU A 23 3.70 -11.90 -4.80
N ILE A 24 2.46 -11.47 -4.54
CA ILE A 24 1.26 -12.05 -5.19
C ILE A 24 1.33 -11.86 -6.72
N LYS A 25 1.77 -10.70 -7.21
CA LYS A 25 1.96 -10.48 -8.67
C LYS A 25 2.99 -11.41 -9.29
N ILE A 26 4.03 -11.79 -8.53
CA ILE A 26 5.11 -12.66 -8.99
C ILE A 26 4.68 -14.13 -8.92
N ALA A 27 4.19 -14.57 -7.77
CA ALA A 27 3.94 -15.98 -7.46
C ALA A 27 2.54 -16.46 -7.86
N ALA A 28 1.56 -15.57 -7.87
CA ALA A 28 0.17 -15.86 -8.20
C ALA A 28 -0.44 -14.77 -9.12
N PRO A 29 0.14 -14.52 -10.31
CA PRO A 29 -0.28 -13.43 -11.19
C PRO A 29 -1.77 -13.48 -11.55
N GLN A 30 -2.35 -14.67 -11.68
CA GLN A 30 -3.79 -14.83 -11.96
C GLN A 30 -4.67 -14.30 -10.82
N ALA A 31 -4.25 -14.48 -9.55
CA ALA A 31 -4.96 -13.90 -8.41
C ALA A 31 -4.89 -12.36 -8.44
N SER A 32 -3.73 -11.79 -8.78
CA SER A 32 -3.59 -10.33 -8.92
C SER A 32 -4.42 -9.76 -10.07
N ILE A 33 -4.48 -10.47 -11.21
CA ILE A 33 -5.31 -10.08 -12.35
C ILE A 33 -6.79 -10.13 -11.98
N GLY A 34 -7.25 -11.21 -11.34
CA GLY A 34 -8.64 -11.36 -10.90
C GLY A 34 -9.08 -10.22 -9.97
N VAL A 35 -8.22 -9.81 -9.03
CA VAL A 35 -8.49 -8.63 -8.18
C VAL A 35 -8.57 -7.35 -9.03
N SER A 36 -7.67 -7.17 -9.99
CA SER A 36 -7.68 -5.99 -10.88
C SER A 36 -8.92 -5.91 -11.76
N GLU A 37 -9.38 -7.04 -12.31
CA GLU A 37 -10.60 -7.10 -13.13
C GLU A 37 -11.84 -6.83 -12.29
N THR A 38 -11.91 -7.44 -11.10
CA THR A 38 -13.07 -7.32 -10.21
C THR A 38 -13.20 -5.92 -9.62
N TYR A 39 -12.08 -5.34 -9.17
CA TYR A 39 -12.11 -4.15 -8.31
C TYR A 39 -11.48 -2.90 -8.92
N TYR A 40 -10.58 -3.04 -9.90
CA TYR A 40 -9.83 -1.92 -10.47
C TYR A 40 -10.17 -1.63 -11.94
N GLY A 41 -11.26 -2.22 -12.47
CA GLY A 41 -11.70 -2.00 -13.84
C GLY A 41 -10.72 -2.52 -14.91
N GLY A 42 -9.83 -3.45 -14.56
CA GLY A 42 -8.95 -4.14 -15.51
C GLY A 42 -7.68 -3.38 -15.94
N VAL A 43 -7.43 -2.18 -15.40
CA VAL A 43 -6.32 -1.29 -15.85
C VAL A 43 -4.94 -1.94 -15.73
N LEU A 44 -4.76 -2.90 -14.81
CA LEU A 44 -3.49 -3.61 -14.58
C LEU A 44 -3.57 -5.11 -14.92
N SER A 45 -4.54 -5.54 -15.73
CA SER A 45 -4.78 -6.97 -16.00
C SER A 45 -3.85 -7.61 -17.04
N LEU A 46 -2.93 -6.85 -17.63
CA LEU A 46 -1.97 -7.38 -18.60
C LEU A 46 -0.97 -8.32 -17.91
N ASN A 47 -1.01 -9.60 -18.28
CA ASN A 47 -0.17 -10.65 -17.68
C ASN A 47 1.33 -10.32 -17.78
N ALA A 48 1.76 -9.78 -18.93
CA ALA A 48 3.16 -9.38 -19.17
C ALA A 48 3.66 -8.29 -18.20
N LEU A 49 2.77 -7.51 -17.60
CA LEU A 49 3.13 -6.45 -16.64
C LEU A 49 3.23 -6.96 -15.20
N GLN A 50 2.70 -8.14 -14.87
CA GLN A 50 2.63 -8.63 -13.48
C GLN A 50 4.02 -8.82 -12.87
N LEU A 51 4.93 -9.50 -13.58
CA LEU A 51 6.27 -9.77 -13.06
C LEU A 51 7.09 -8.48 -12.85
N PRO A 52 7.25 -7.58 -13.85
CA PRO A 52 7.98 -6.32 -13.64
C PRO A 52 7.39 -5.45 -12.52
N LEU A 53 6.05 -5.28 -12.51
CA LEU A 53 5.38 -4.49 -11.48
C LEU A 53 5.51 -5.13 -10.10
N GLY A 54 5.42 -6.46 -10.01
CA GLY A 54 5.61 -7.21 -8.78
C GLY A 54 7.01 -7.02 -8.19
N VAL A 55 8.06 -7.15 -9.01
CA VAL A 55 9.44 -6.94 -8.58
C VAL A 55 9.66 -5.51 -8.09
N LEU A 56 9.21 -4.51 -8.86
CA LEU A 56 9.33 -3.10 -8.46
C LEU A 56 8.57 -2.82 -7.15
N GLN A 57 7.38 -3.40 -6.98
CA GLN A 57 6.58 -3.22 -5.77
C GLN A 57 7.21 -3.89 -4.54
N VAL A 58 7.83 -5.07 -4.69
CA VAL A 58 8.60 -5.72 -3.62
C VAL A 58 9.81 -4.87 -3.22
N LEU A 59 10.59 -4.39 -4.19
CA LEU A 59 11.76 -3.54 -3.92
C LEU A 59 11.36 -2.24 -3.21
N LEU A 60 10.26 -1.63 -3.64
CA LEU A 60 9.68 -0.46 -2.98
C LEU A 60 9.27 -0.79 -1.54
N GLY A 61 8.51 -1.87 -1.34
CA GLY A 61 8.04 -2.31 -0.03
C GLY A 61 9.18 -2.57 0.96
N LEU A 62 10.20 -3.32 0.55
CA LEU A 62 11.39 -3.58 1.37
C LEU A 62 12.19 -2.30 1.65
N SER A 63 12.33 -1.41 0.67
CA SER A 63 12.98 -0.11 0.89
C SER A 63 12.24 0.72 1.93
N ILE A 64 10.91 0.66 1.95
CA ILE A 64 10.09 1.30 2.98
C ILE A 64 10.32 0.63 4.33
N VAL A 65 10.25 -0.71 4.44
CA VAL A 65 10.49 -1.45 5.70
C VAL A 65 11.89 -1.23 6.29
N LEU A 66 12.89 -0.95 5.46
CA LEU A 66 14.23 -0.58 5.90
C LEU A 66 14.40 0.93 6.13
N GLY A 67 13.55 1.75 5.51
CA GLY A 67 13.57 3.19 5.67
C GLY A 67 14.69 3.80 4.84
N LEU A 68 14.82 3.29 3.63
CA LEU A 68 15.77 3.71 2.61
C LEU A 68 15.12 4.69 1.66
N PHE A 69 15.88 5.70 1.23
CA PHE A 69 15.48 6.72 0.27
C PHE A 69 14.13 7.37 0.62
N ARG A 70 13.88 7.66 1.91
CA ARG A 70 12.56 8.11 2.43
C ARG A 70 12.04 9.38 1.75
N LYS A 71 12.93 10.19 1.20
CA LYS A 71 12.57 11.35 0.35
C LYS A 71 11.73 10.96 -0.86
N PHE A 72 11.95 9.77 -1.41
CA PHE A 72 11.28 9.25 -2.59
C PHE A 72 10.29 8.12 -2.26
N THR A 73 10.69 7.16 -1.42
CA THR A 73 9.87 5.98 -1.12
C THR A 73 8.57 6.33 -0.41
N TYR A 74 8.55 7.38 0.43
CA TYR A 74 7.33 7.81 1.13
C TYR A 74 6.30 8.47 0.21
N PRO A 75 6.66 9.44 -0.66
CA PRO A 75 5.71 9.92 -1.66
C PRO A 75 5.25 8.85 -2.64
N ILE A 76 6.16 7.95 -3.06
CA ILE A 76 5.79 6.88 -4.00
C ILE A 76 4.78 5.92 -3.35
N GLN A 77 4.98 5.48 -2.10
CA GLN A 77 4.00 4.60 -1.45
C GLN A 77 2.64 5.27 -1.25
N SER A 78 2.59 6.57 -0.95
CA SER A 78 1.33 7.27 -0.75
C SER A 78 0.56 7.37 -2.06
N VAL A 79 1.24 7.59 -3.18
CA VAL A 79 0.62 7.54 -4.52
C VAL A 79 0.12 6.13 -4.83
N VAL A 80 0.94 5.09 -4.65
CA VAL A 80 0.54 3.70 -4.96
C VAL A 80 -0.67 3.26 -4.12
N LEU A 81 -0.61 3.47 -2.80
CA LEU A 81 -1.69 3.10 -1.89
C LEU A 81 -2.91 4.02 -2.03
N GLY A 82 -2.71 5.29 -2.37
CA GLY A 82 -3.77 6.25 -2.65
C GLY A 82 -4.53 5.93 -3.93
N LEU A 83 -3.83 5.56 -5.01
CA LEU A 83 -4.47 5.07 -6.24
C LEU A 83 -5.24 3.78 -5.99
N GLY A 84 -4.68 2.87 -5.18
CA GLY A 84 -5.40 1.67 -4.72
C GLY A 84 -6.69 2.03 -3.99
N LEU A 85 -6.61 2.94 -3.00
CA LEU A 85 -7.77 3.44 -2.25
C LEU A 85 -8.83 4.07 -3.15
N LEU A 86 -8.41 4.90 -4.12
CA LEU A 86 -9.30 5.54 -5.07
C LEU A 86 -10.00 4.52 -5.98
N ALA A 87 -9.33 3.42 -6.35
CA ALA A 87 -9.96 2.37 -7.14
C ALA A 87 -11.10 1.67 -6.37
N ILE A 88 -10.95 1.52 -5.04
CA ILE A 88 -11.95 0.88 -4.15
C ILE A 88 -12.81 1.88 -3.38
N TRP A 89 -12.91 3.14 -3.82
CA TRP A 89 -13.54 4.22 -3.03
C TRP A 89 -14.97 3.90 -2.55
N LYS A 90 -15.75 3.16 -3.34
CA LYS A 90 -17.13 2.76 -3.01
C LYS A 90 -17.19 1.95 -1.71
N TYR A 91 -16.21 1.07 -1.50
CA TYR A 91 -16.07 0.23 -0.30
C TYR A 91 -15.63 1.02 0.93
N ILE A 92 -15.17 2.26 0.75
CA ILE A 92 -14.77 3.16 1.83
C ILE A 92 -15.95 4.02 2.29
N VAL A 93 -16.74 4.53 1.33
CA VAL A 93 -17.87 5.41 1.63
C VAL A 93 -19.15 4.65 1.99
N ASP A 94 -19.29 3.40 1.52
CA ASP A 94 -20.43 2.53 1.85
C ASP A 94 -19.95 1.11 2.23
N PRO A 95 -19.19 0.96 3.32
CA PRO A 95 -18.58 -0.33 3.70
C PRO A 95 -19.61 -1.39 4.12
N LEU A 96 -20.83 -0.96 4.49
CA LEU A 96 -21.91 -1.85 4.91
C LEU A 96 -22.87 -2.20 3.76
N GLY A 97 -22.73 -1.55 2.59
CA GLY A 97 -23.58 -1.81 1.42
C GLY A 97 -25.03 -1.40 1.62
N LEU A 98 -25.25 -0.18 2.11
CA LEU A 98 -26.58 0.37 2.37
C LEU A 98 -27.08 1.30 1.26
N TYR A 99 -26.19 1.79 0.39
CA TYR A 99 -26.52 2.84 -0.60
C TYR A 99 -25.94 2.61 -1.99
N LEU A 100 -24.63 2.36 -2.10
CA LEU A 100 -23.89 2.20 -3.35
C LEU A 100 -23.58 0.73 -3.67
N LEU A 101 -23.46 -0.09 -2.62
CA LEU A 101 -23.22 -1.52 -2.71
C LEU A 101 -24.43 -2.28 -2.16
N THR A 102 -24.50 -3.59 -2.43
CA THR A 102 -25.49 -4.49 -1.84
C THR A 102 -24.81 -5.43 -0.85
N GLU A 103 -25.60 -6.24 -0.14
CA GLU A 103 -25.07 -7.30 0.74
C GLU A 103 -24.15 -8.29 -0.01
N GLU A 104 -24.42 -8.55 -1.29
CA GLU A 104 -23.63 -9.46 -2.13
C GLU A 104 -22.36 -8.81 -2.68
N THR A 105 -22.36 -7.50 -2.90
CA THR A 105 -21.22 -6.79 -3.54
C THR A 105 -20.34 -6.04 -2.55
N ARG A 106 -20.71 -5.97 -1.27
CA ARG A 106 -19.91 -5.29 -0.24
C ARG A 106 -18.65 -6.11 0.08
N GLU A 107 -17.54 -5.41 0.30
CA GLU A 107 -16.29 -6.01 0.74
C GLU A 107 -15.72 -5.18 1.90
N VAL A 108 -16.09 -5.52 3.12
CA VAL A 108 -15.72 -4.75 4.32
C VAL A 108 -14.22 -4.82 4.59
N LEU A 109 -13.53 -5.86 4.09
CA LEU A 109 -12.08 -6.02 4.25
C LEU A 109 -11.27 -4.96 3.48
N PHE A 110 -11.92 -4.18 2.61
CA PHE A 110 -11.29 -3.04 1.95
C PHE A 110 -11.30 -1.77 2.78
N PHE A 111 -12.19 -1.65 3.78
CA PHE A 111 -12.28 -0.45 4.63
C PHE A 111 -10.96 -0.08 5.34
N PRO A 112 -10.16 -1.03 5.87
CA PRO A 112 -8.84 -0.73 6.45
C PRO A 112 -7.85 -0.05 5.50
N SER A 113 -8.09 -0.04 4.18
CA SER A 113 -7.26 0.67 3.22
C SER A 113 -7.20 2.18 3.49
N LEU A 114 -8.26 2.76 4.08
CA LEU A 114 -8.25 4.14 4.54
C LEU A 114 -7.20 4.37 5.64
N THR A 115 -7.14 3.46 6.63
CA THR A 115 -6.16 3.50 7.71
C THR A 115 -4.74 3.33 7.17
N VAL A 116 -4.55 2.42 6.22
CA VAL A 116 -3.26 2.21 5.54
C VAL A 116 -2.82 3.47 4.80
N PHE A 117 -3.72 4.09 4.03
CA PHE A 117 -3.41 5.33 3.33
C PHE A 117 -3.09 6.48 4.31
N ALA A 118 -3.89 6.64 5.36
CA ALA A 118 -3.63 7.63 6.41
C ALA A 118 -2.25 7.42 7.06
N ALA A 119 -1.82 6.18 7.28
CA ALA A 119 -0.48 5.86 7.79
C ALA A 119 0.63 6.40 6.86
N THR A 120 0.45 6.36 5.54
CA THR A 120 1.42 6.94 4.60
C THR A 120 1.53 8.46 4.74
N LEU A 121 0.41 9.15 5.00
CA LEU A 121 0.40 10.59 5.23
C LEU A 121 1.10 10.96 6.54
N VAL A 122 0.92 10.15 7.60
CA VAL A 122 1.66 10.31 8.86
C VAL A 122 3.16 10.14 8.62
N LEU A 123 3.58 9.11 7.88
CA LEU A 123 5.00 8.91 7.53
C LEU A 123 5.57 10.08 6.73
N LEU A 124 4.79 10.66 5.80
CA LEU A 124 5.19 11.84 5.04
C LEU A 124 5.33 13.08 5.93
N ALA A 125 4.33 13.37 6.75
CA ALA A 125 4.29 14.55 7.61
C ALA A 125 5.40 14.53 8.68
N PHE A 126 5.66 13.35 9.26
CA PHE A 126 6.62 13.17 10.35
C PHE A 126 7.90 12.46 9.92
N ARG A 127 8.28 12.56 8.64
CA ARG A 127 9.47 11.89 8.08
C ARG A 127 10.76 12.22 8.85
N SER A 128 10.94 13.47 9.26
CA SER A 128 12.11 13.92 10.04
C SER A 128 12.23 13.20 11.39
N GLU A 129 11.13 12.67 11.90
CA GLU A 129 11.05 12.02 13.20
C GLU A 129 11.17 10.50 13.13
N ASP A 130 11.15 9.91 11.94
CA ASP A 130 11.41 8.47 11.76
C ASP A 130 12.91 8.15 11.90
N THR A 131 13.41 8.30 13.12
CA THR A 131 14.83 8.15 13.47
C THR A 131 15.30 6.70 13.54
N LEU A 132 14.37 5.73 13.52
CA LEU A 132 14.69 4.28 13.47
C LEU A 132 14.89 3.75 12.05
N SER A 133 14.77 4.60 11.03
CA SER A 133 15.11 4.28 9.64
C SER A 133 16.61 4.11 9.41
N LEU A 134 16.98 3.30 8.41
CA LEU A 134 18.37 3.19 8.00
C LEU A 134 18.93 4.50 7.45
N ASP A 135 18.15 5.28 6.67
CA ASP A 135 18.58 6.61 6.21
C ASP A 135 19.01 7.50 7.39
N ALA A 136 18.18 7.60 8.44
CA ALA A 136 18.50 8.41 9.61
C ALA A 136 19.78 7.93 10.33
N LYS A 137 19.97 6.62 10.43
CA LYS A 137 21.19 6.02 11.03
C LYS A 137 22.44 6.25 10.17
N LEU A 138 22.27 6.37 8.86
CA LEU A 138 23.35 6.63 7.90
C LEU A 138 23.61 8.13 7.70
N GLY A 139 22.91 9.01 8.43
CA GLY A 139 23.03 10.47 8.29
C GLY A 139 22.46 11.01 6.96
N ARG A 140 21.45 10.34 6.40
CA ARG A 140 20.81 10.67 5.11
C ARG A 140 19.34 11.08 5.25
#